data_AF-A0A7C1EK71-F1
#
_entry.id   AF-A0A7C1EK71-F1
#
_cell.length_a   1.000
_cell.length_b   1.000
_cell.length_c   1.000
_cell.angle_alpha   90.00
_cell.angle_beta   90.00
_cell.angle_gamma   90.00
#
_symmetry.space_group_name_H-M   'P 1'
#
loop_
_entity.id
_entity.type
_entity.pdbx_description
1 polymer ?
#
loop_
_entity_poly.entity_id
_entity_poly.type
_entity_poly.pdbx_seq_one_letter_code
_entity_poly.pdbx_strand_id
1 'polypeptide(L)'
;MYTQNPPSPYVPCPRCGNPYPQPVGYTLWGGFIGPKLLKHVKCHQCGYTFNGKTGQSNDKAILLYLTVPVVVLVLLLMACLICSAMSSASTSFIPLLF
;
A
#
# COMPACT_ATOMS: atom_id res chain seq x y z
N MET A 1 -12.85 7.17 39.02
CA MET A 1 -13.60 7.67 37.85
C MET A 1 -13.03 6.97 36.62
N TYR A 2 -13.76 6.03 36.02
CA TYR A 2 -13.32 5.40 34.77
C TYR A 2 -13.56 6.42 33.67
N THR A 3 -12.51 6.96 33.06
CA THR A 3 -12.63 7.80 31.87
C THR A 3 -13.27 6.94 30.79
N GLN A 4 -14.54 7.22 30.46
CA GLN A 4 -15.15 6.64 29.27
C GLN A 4 -14.45 7.27 28.07
N ASN A 5 -13.46 6.56 27.53
CA ASN A 5 -12.92 6.92 26.23
C ASN A 5 -14.09 6.88 25.23
N PRO A 6 -14.23 7.89 24.35
CA PRO A 6 -15.26 7.87 23.33
C PRO A 6 -15.16 6.56 22.52
N PRO A 7 -16.29 6.06 21.99
CA PRO A 7 -16.28 4.81 21.23
C PRO A 7 -15.22 4.85 20.13
N SER A 8 -14.33 3.85 20.12
CA SER A 8 -13.34 3.72 19.06
C SER A 8 -14.05 3.63 17.70
N PRO A 9 -13.61 4.34 16.65
CA PRO A 9 -14.16 4.17 15.31
C PRO A 9 -13.74 2.84 14.65
N TYR A 10 -13.04 1.98 15.40
CA TYR A 10 -12.52 0.70 14.94
C TYR A 10 -13.16 -0.46 15.70
N VAL A 11 -13.23 -1.61 15.04
CA VAL A 11 -13.71 -2.85 15.65
C VAL A 11 -12.79 -3.29 16.79
N PRO A 12 -13.31 -4.01 17.81
CA PRO A 12 -12.48 -4.58 18.86
C PRO A 12 -11.40 -5.51 18.32
N CYS A 13 -10.30 -5.64 19.06
CA CYS A 13 -9.20 -6.50 18.67
C CYS A 13 -9.67 -7.96 18.55
N PRO A 14 -9.51 -8.62 17.39
CA PRO A 14 -10.00 -9.98 17.17
C PRO A 14 -9.23 -11.03 17.99
N ARG A 15 -8.05 -10.68 18.52
CA ARG A 15 -7.19 -11.60 19.28
C ARG A 15 -7.47 -11.59 20.78
N CYS A 16 -7.81 -10.43 21.35
CA CYS A 16 -7.93 -10.27 22.81
C CYS A 16 -9.19 -9.51 23.25
N GLY A 17 -10.03 -9.07 22.32
CA GLY A 17 -11.28 -8.36 22.62
C GLY A 17 -11.12 -6.90 23.05
N ASN A 18 -9.91 -6.34 23.10
CA ASN A 18 -9.70 -4.95 23.50
C ASN A 18 -10.50 -3.98 22.59
N PRO A 19 -11.38 -3.13 23.15
CA PRO A 19 -12.26 -2.26 22.37
C PRO A 19 -11.60 -0.98 21.83
N TYR A 20 -10.35 -0.70 22.18
CA TYR A 20 -9.66 0.55 21.83
C TYR A 20 -8.32 0.31 21.09
N PRO A 21 -8.32 -0.31 19.88
CA PRO A 21 -7.13 -0.30 19.04
C PRO A 21 -6.83 1.12 18.53
N GLN A 22 -5.55 1.43 18.31
CA GLN A 22 -5.13 2.76 17.83
C GLN A 22 -4.53 2.69 16.42
N PRO A 23 -4.68 3.75 15.62
CA PRO A 23 -4.12 3.80 14.28
C PRO A 23 -2.59 3.79 14.33
N VAL A 24 -1.98 3.07 13.40
CA VAL A 24 -0.53 3.08 13.25
C VAL A 24 -0.12 4.28 12.41
N GLY A 25 0.76 5.14 12.95
CA GLY A 25 1.21 6.35 12.27
C GLY A 25 2.20 6.09 11.12
N TYR A 26 3.04 5.06 11.25
CA TYR A 26 4.09 4.73 10.29
C TYR A 26 4.34 3.22 10.24
N THR A 27 4.63 2.69 9.05
CA THR A 27 5.15 1.33 8.84
C THR A 27 6.31 1.33 7.86
N LEU A 28 7.25 0.38 8.01
CA LEU A 28 8.37 0.23 7.06
C LEU A 28 7.93 -0.08 5.63
N TRP A 29 6.81 -0.80 5.46
CA TRP A 29 6.27 -1.14 4.15
C TRP A 29 5.38 -0.05 3.53
N GLY A 30 4.88 0.90 4.32
CA GLY A 30 3.82 1.83 3.89
C GLY A 30 4.06 3.29 4.21
N GLY A 31 5.16 3.62 4.89
CA GLY A 31 5.41 4.96 5.39
C GLY A 31 4.25 5.51 6.22
N PHE A 32 3.94 6.79 6.05
CA PHE A 32 2.80 7.45 6.70
C PHE A 32 1.46 7.22 5.98
N ILE A 33 1.50 6.76 4.72
CA ILE A 33 0.32 6.68 3.84
C ILE A 33 -0.33 5.30 3.92
N GLY A 34 0.47 4.24 3.80
CA GLY A 34 0.02 2.85 3.78
C GLY A 34 -0.90 2.50 4.96
N PRO A 35 -0.52 2.80 6.21
CA PRO A 35 -1.38 2.53 7.36
C PRO A 35 -2.74 3.23 7.30
N LYS A 36 -2.78 4.49 6.85
CA LYS A 36 -4.03 5.26 6.73
C LYS A 36 -4.92 4.74 5.60
N LEU A 37 -4.31 4.36 4.47
CA LEU A 37 -5.01 3.82 3.31
C LEU A 37 -5.64 2.45 3.64
N LEU A 38 -4.88 1.57 4.29
CA LEU A 38 -5.31 0.22 4.65
C LEU A 38 -6.02 0.14 6.01
N LYS A 39 -6.34 1.29 6.64
CA LYS A 39 -6.97 1.37 7.96
C LYS A 39 -6.26 0.50 8.99
N HIS A 40 -4.93 0.48 8.95
CA HIS A 40 -4.09 -0.37 9.78
C HIS A 40 -4.03 0.19 11.20
N VAL A 41 -4.46 -0.61 12.17
CA VAL A 41 -4.47 -0.29 13.59
C VAL A 41 -3.65 -1.33 14.36
N LYS A 42 -3.19 -0.95 15.55
CA LYS A 42 -2.49 -1.83 16.49
C LYS A 42 -3.24 -1.86 17.82
N CYS A 43 -3.42 -3.06 18.37
CA CYS A 43 -3.89 -3.22 19.73
C CYS A 43 -2.76 -2.92 20.73
N HIS A 44 -2.96 -1.99 21.65
CA HIS A 44 -1.96 -1.66 22.68
C HIS A 44 -1.83 -2.71 23.78
N GLN A 45 -2.79 -3.62 23.90
CA GLN A 45 -2.76 -4.68 24.91
C GLN A 45 -2.01 -5.93 24.45
N CYS A 46 -2.27 -6.43 23.23
CA CYS A 46 -1.63 -7.66 22.72
C CYS A 46 -0.66 -7.43 21.55
N GLY A 47 -0.52 -6.19 21.08
CA GLY A 47 0.37 -5.83 19.96
C GLY A 47 -0.12 -6.26 18.58
N TYR A 48 -1.25 -6.97 18.46
CA TYR A 48 -1.78 -7.44 17.18
C TYR A 48 -2.17 -6.28 16.26
N THR A 49 -1.76 -6.38 15.00
CA THR A 49 -2.05 -5.39 13.97
C THR A 49 -3.07 -5.94 12.98
N PHE A 50 -4.06 -5.12 12.62
CA PHE A 50 -5.17 -5.56 11.78
C PHE A 50 -5.85 -4.37 11.11
N ASN A 51 -6.85 -4.65 10.27
CA ASN A 51 -7.70 -3.63 9.67
C ASN A 51 -8.74 -3.15 10.68
N GLY A 52 -8.65 -1.89 11.10
CA GLY A 52 -9.53 -1.32 12.11
C GLY A 52 -11.01 -1.28 11.69
N LYS A 53 -11.34 -1.37 10.40
CA LYS A 53 -12.74 -1.42 9.95
C LYS A 53 -13.34 -2.84 10.00
N THR A 54 -12.54 -3.86 9.71
CA THR A 54 -13.04 -5.22 9.47
C THR A 54 -12.57 -6.26 10.48
N GLY A 55 -11.53 -5.96 11.25
CA GLY A 55 -10.90 -6.93 12.16
C GLY A 55 -9.95 -7.90 11.46
N GLN A 56 -9.91 -7.89 10.12
CA GLN A 56 -9.13 -8.84 9.34
C GLN A 56 -7.65 -8.45 9.23
N SER A 57 -6.81 -9.41 8.88
CA SER A 57 -5.40 -9.12 8.53
C SER A 57 -5.33 -8.22 7.28
N ASN A 58 -4.35 -7.32 7.28
CA ASN A 58 -4.03 -6.48 6.12
C ASN A 58 -2.97 -7.10 5.20
N ASP A 59 -2.46 -8.31 5.45
CA ASP A 59 -1.32 -8.87 4.71
C ASP A 59 -1.55 -8.95 3.20
N LYS A 60 -2.72 -9.44 2.77
CA LYS A 60 -3.09 -9.50 1.34
C LYS A 60 -3.18 -8.11 0.72
N ALA A 61 -3.72 -7.14 1.46
CA ALA A 61 -3.85 -5.76 0.99
C ALA A 61 -2.49 -5.05 0.93
N ILE A 62 -1.60 -5.32 1.89
CA ILE A 62 -0.20 -4.84 1.90
C ILE A 62 0.55 -5.40 0.70
N LEU A 63 0.39 -6.70 0.43
CA LEU A 63 1.00 -7.34 -0.74
C LEU A 63 0.58 -6.65 -2.04
N LEU A 64 -0.71 -6.41 -2.24
CA LEU A 64 -1.22 -5.70 -3.43
C LEU A 64 -0.75 -4.24 -3.48
N TYR A 65 -0.73 -3.55 -2.34
CA TYR A 65 -0.24 -2.18 -2.23
C TYR A 65 1.22 -2.04 -2.67
N LEU A 66 2.05 -3.06 -2.39
CA LEU A 66 3.46 -3.07 -2.79
C LEU A 66 3.68 -3.55 -4.22
N THR A 67 2.98 -4.60 -4.66
CA THR A 67 3.26 -5.25 -5.95
C THR A 67 2.68 -4.50 -7.14
N VAL A 68 1.46 -3.96 -7.02
CA VAL A 68 0.79 -3.31 -8.15
C VAL A 68 1.57 -2.09 -8.66
N PRO A 69 2.02 -1.14 -7.83
CA PRO A 69 2.79 0.01 -8.31
C PRO A 69 4.10 -0.40 -8.99
N VAL A 70 4.78 -1.43 -8.47
CA VAL A 70 6.03 -1.94 -9.06
C VAL A 70 5.76 -2.54 -10.44
N VAL A 71 4.73 -3.38 -10.57
CA VAL A 71 4.35 -3.97 -11.87
C VAL A 71 3.98 -2.87 -12.88
N VAL A 72 3.16 -1.90 -12.47
CA VAL A 72 2.78 -0.78 -13.33
C VAL A 72 4.01 0.02 -13.76
N LEU A 73 4.93 0.33 -12.85
CA LEU A 73 6.16 1.05 -13.16
C LEU A 73 7.02 0.29 -14.17
N VAL A 74 7.21 -1.03 -13.97
CA VAL A 74 7.97 -1.87 -14.90
C VAL A 74 7.33 -1.86 -16.29
N LEU A 75 6.01 -2.02 -16.39
CA LEU A 75 5.30 -2.01 -17.67
C LEU A 75 5.46 -0.66 -18.40
N LEU A 76 5.35 0.46 -17.67
CA LEU A 76 5.55 1.79 -18.24
C LEU A 76 6.98 2.01 -18.73
N LEU A 77 7.97 1.55 -17.97
CA LEU A 77 9.38 1.63 -18.37
C LEU A 77 9.65 0.77 -19.61
N MET A 78 9.14 -0.46 -19.65
CA MET A 78 9.27 -1.33 -20.82
C MET A 78 8.63 -0.73 -22.06
N ALA A 79 7.42 -0.18 -21.93
CA ALA A 79 6.76 0.52 -23.03
C ALA A 79 7.57 1.72 -23.52
N CYS A 80 8.09 2.53 -22.59
CA CYS A 80 8.94 3.68 -22.91
C CYS A 80 10.21 3.28 -23.66
N LEU A 81 10.89 2.22 -23.21
CA LEU A 81 12.08 1.68 -23.86
C LEU A 81 11.78 1.18 -25.28
N ILE A 82 10.70 0.41 -25.47
CA ILE A 82 10.29 -0.09 -26.79
C ILE A 82 9.99 1.08 -27.74
N CYS A 83 9.23 2.08 -27.29
CA CYS A 83 8.94 3.27 -28.08
C CYS A 83 10.22 4.00 -28.51
N SER A 84 11.17 4.20 -27.59
CA SER A 84 12.43 4.86 -27.90
C SER A 84 13.28 4.08 -28.93
N ALA A 85 13.29 2.75 -28.85
CA ALA A 85 13.99 1.89 -29.80
C ALA A 85 13.36 1.97 -31.21
N MET A 86 12.03 1.96 -31.30
CA MET A 86 11.30 2.08 -32.58
C MET A 86 11.54 3.44 -33.27
N SER A 87 11.65 4.52 -32.51
CA SER A 87 12.00 5.85 -33.05
C SER A 87 13.43 5.91 -33.60
N SER A 88 14.38 5.16 -33.01
CA SER A 88 15.76 5.08 -33.52
C SER A 88 15.89 4.21 -34.78
N ALA A 89 15.04 3.19 -34.93
CA ALA A 89 15.05 2.32 -36.11
C ALA A 89 14.52 3.03 -37.37
N SER A 90 13.56 3.95 -37.22
CA SER A 90 12.92 4.66 -38.34
C SER A 90 13.77 5.78 -38.95
N THR A 91 14.79 6.26 -38.23
CA THR A 91 15.75 7.27 -38.74
C THR A 91 16.89 6.67 -39.57
N SER A 92 17.08 5.35 -39.54
CA SER A 92 18.16 4.65 -40.28
C SER A 92 17.80 4.24 -41.71
N PHE A 93 16.57 4.51 -42.18
CA PHE A 93 16.05 4.08 -43.49
C PHE A 93 15.85 5.21 -44.52
N ILE A 94 16.49 6.37 -44.34
CA ILE A 94 16.63 7.36 -45.42
C ILE A 94 18.04 7.18 -46.01
N PRO A 95 18.25 6.27 -46.98
CA PRO A 95 19.50 6.27 -47.72
C PRO A 95 19.54 7.56 -48.55
N LEU A 96 20.69 8.23 -48.47
CA LEU A 96 21.07 9.35 -49.30
C LEU A 96 20.77 9.07 -50.79
N LEU A 97 19.69 9.66 -51.30
CA LEU A 97 19.49 9.90 -52.72
C LEU A 97 19.88 11.36 -53.00
N PHE A 98 21.19 11.63 -52.99
CA PHE A 98 21.84 12.77 -53.65
C PHE A 98 23.25 12.34 -54.04
#